data_AF-A0A6J5AJT2-F1
#
_entry.id   AF-A0A6J5AJT2-F1
#
_cell.length_a   1.000
_cell.length_b   1.000
_cell.length_c   1.000
_cell.angle_alpha   90.00
_cell.angle_beta   90.00
_cell.angle_gamma   90.00
#
_symmetry.space_group_name_H-M   'P 1'
#
loop_
_entity.id
_entity.type
_entity.pdbx_description
1 polymer ?
#
loop_
_entity_poly.entity_id
_entity_poly.type
_entity_poly.pdbx_seq_one_letter_code
_entity_poly.pdbx_strand_id
1 'polypeptide(L)'
;MSKQPAIASMAEDNLAAGGVAAVDRALTLLAAFGNGTPVLSLSALAERTRLYKSTVLRLLASLEHAHLVVRRADGCYVLGSGVARLHAVYAQSSSSESLVMPVLHELVAATRESAAFHVRQGSRRICLYRVDSPQPVRDHIRAGELLPLDRGTGGRVLQPTATRATRHSVNTSAARRSSR
;
A
#
# COMPACT_ATOMS: atom_id res chain seq x y z
N MET A 1 -39.58 -6.29 -12.17
CA MET A 1 -38.25 -6.70 -11.65
C MET A 1 -37.33 -5.50 -11.72
N SER A 2 -37.27 -4.73 -10.64
CA SER A 2 -36.56 -3.45 -10.60
C SER A 2 -35.05 -3.68 -10.64
N LYS A 3 -34.39 -3.27 -11.72
CA LYS A 3 -32.92 -3.13 -11.77
C LYS A 3 -32.53 -2.07 -10.74
N GLN A 4 -32.04 -2.52 -9.59
CA GLN A 4 -31.40 -1.65 -8.61
C GLN A 4 -30.10 -1.10 -9.23
N PRO A 5 -29.75 0.18 -9.02
CA PRO A 5 -28.68 0.81 -9.78
C PRO A 5 -27.34 0.12 -9.51
N ALA A 6 -26.52 0.04 -10.55
CA ALA A 6 -25.18 -0.53 -10.47
C ALA A 6 -24.37 0.26 -9.44
N ILE A 7 -24.05 -0.37 -8.31
CA ILE A 7 -23.10 0.17 -7.36
C ILE A 7 -21.74 0.04 -8.05
N ALA A 8 -21.19 1.15 -8.55
CA ALA A 8 -19.83 1.19 -9.09
C ALA A 8 -18.87 0.64 -8.02
N SER A 9 -18.33 -0.55 -8.28
CA SER A 9 -17.51 -1.28 -7.32
C SER A 9 -16.09 -0.72 -7.32
N MET A 10 -15.45 -0.64 -6.15
CA MET A 10 -14.03 -0.26 -6.09
C MET A 10 -13.10 -1.23 -6.83
N ALA A 11 -13.57 -2.46 -7.09
CA ALA A 11 -12.84 -3.42 -7.90
C ALA A 11 -12.88 -3.08 -9.39
N GLU A 12 -13.94 -2.40 -9.86
CA GLU A 12 -14.07 -2.01 -11.28
C GLU A 12 -13.05 -0.93 -11.66
N ASP A 13 -12.71 -0.04 -10.73
CA ASP A 13 -11.65 0.95 -10.87
C ASP A 13 -10.23 0.34 -10.90
N ASN A 14 -10.08 -0.91 -10.45
CA ASN A 14 -8.78 -1.61 -10.33
C ASN A 14 -8.68 -2.86 -11.22
N LEU A 15 -9.55 -2.99 -12.23
CA LEU A 15 -9.49 -4.13 -13.14
C LEU A 15 -8.20 -4.10 -13.94
N ALA A 16 -7.46 -5.21 -13.91
CA ALA A 16 -6.29 -5.37 -14.76
C ALA A 16 -6.73 -5.52 -16.22
N ALA A 17 -6.05 -4.84 -17.15
CA ALA A 17 -6.28 -5.01 -18.57
C ALA A 17 -5.98 -6.48 -18.98
N GLY A 18 -7.00 -7.22 -19.42
CA GLY A 18 -6.90 -8.66 -19.71
C GLY A 18 -6.98 -9.58 -18.50
N GLY A 19 -7.23 -9.03 -17.30
CA GLY A 19 -7.36 -9.78 -16.05
C GLY A 19 -8.74 -10.44 -15.85
N VAL A 20 -8.82 -11.28 -14.83
CA VAL A 20 -10.08 -11.94 -14.42
C VAL A 20 -10.72 -11.13 -13.28
N ALA A 21 -11.85 -10.49 -13.57
CA ALA A 21 -12.53 -9.60 -12.63
C ALA A 21 -12.88 -10.24 -11.26
N ALA A 22 -13.09 -11.56 -11.21
CA ALA A 22 -13.32 -12.26 -9.94
C ALA A 22 -12.07 -12.24 -9.03
N VAL A 23 -10.88 -12.33 -9.60
CA VAL A 23 -9.60 -12.26 -8.86
C VAL A 23 -9.39 -10.86 -8.33
N ASP A 24 -9.60 -9.83 -9.17
CA ASP A 24 -9.44 -8.43 -8.77
C ASP A 24 -10.39 -8.06 -7.62
N ARG A 25 -11.64 -8.57 -7.66
CA ARG A 25 -12.60 -8.42 -6.55
C ARG A 25 -12.14 -9.13 -5.28
N ALA A 26 -11.60 -10.35 -5.38
CA ALA A 26 -11.07 -11.08 -4.23
C ALA A 26 -9.87 -10.34 -3.59
N LEU A 27 -8.95 -9.83 -4.41
CA LEU A 27 -7.80 -9.04 -3.94
C LEU A 27 -8.24 -7.72 -3.33
N THR A 28 -9.26 -7.06 -3.91
CA THR A 28 -9.89 -5.85 -3.34
C THR A 28 -10.48 -6.14 -1.96
N LEU A 29 -11.08 -7.32 -1.77
CA LEU A 29 -11.62 -7.75 -0.49
C LEU A 29 -10.53 -7.99 0.57
N LEU A 30 -9.41 -8.62 0.19
CA LEU A 30 -8.25 -8.78 1.07
C LEU A 30 -7.63 -7.43 1.44
N ALA A 31 -7.54 -6.51 0.48
CA ALA A 31 -7.03 -5.15 0.70
C ALA A 31 -7.96 -4.28 1.59
N ALA A 32 -9.19 -4.73 1.86
CA ALA A 32 -10.05 -4.07 2.83
C ALA A 32 -9.57 -4.30 4.27
N PHE A 33 -8.79 -5.33 4.58
CA PHE A 33 -8.20 -5.47 5.91
C PHE A 33 -7.05 -4.46 6.09
N GLY A 34 -6.89 -3.91 7.29
CA GLY A 34 -5.81 -2.97 7.58
C GLY A 34 -5.45 -2.88 9.06
N ASN A 35 -4.35 -2.21 9.37
CA ASN A 35 -3.76 -2.18 10.72
C ASN A 35 -4.69 -1.63 11.83
N GLY A 36 -5.67 -0.78 11.49
CA GLY A 36 -6.70 -0.29 12.40
C GLY A 36 -8.04 -1.02 12.32
N THR A 37 -8.21 -1.93 11.35
CA THR A 37 -9.44 -2.69 11.10
C THR A 37 -9.13 -4.16 10.78
N PRO A 38 -8.50 -4.91 11.70
CA PRO A 38 -8.08 -6.30 11.45
C PRO A 38 -9.27 -7.29 11.45
N VAL A 39 -10.40 -6.89 12.03
CA VAL A 39 -11.62 -7.71 12.13
C VAL A 39 -12.74 -6.97 11.41
N LEU A 40 -13.41 -7.61 10.46
CA LEU A 40 -14.48 -7.01 9.68
C LEU A 40 -15.70 -7.92 9.58
N SER A 41 -16.90 -7.35 9.74
CA SER A 41 -18.15 -8.07 9.46
C SER A 41 -18.42 -8.15 7.95
N LEU A 42 -19.34 -9.03 7.54
CA LEU A 42 -19.78 -9.11 6.14
C LEU A 42 -20.30 -7.76 5.62
N SER A 43 -21.07 -7.03 6.43
CA SER A 43 -21.61 -5.72 6.05
C SER A 43 -20.50 -4.69 5.86
N ALA A 44 -19.53 -4.64 6.78
CA ALA A 44 -18.40 -3.73 6.67
C ALA A 44 -17.55 -4.03 5.42
N LEU A 45 -17.32 -5.31 5.11
CA LEU A 45 -16.63 -5.72 3.89
C LEU A 45 -17.38 -5.28 2.62
N ALA A 46 -18.70 -5.51 2.57
CA ALA A 46 -19.53 -5.10 1.44
C ALA A 46 -19.55 -3.58 1.24
N GLU A 47 -19.67 -2.81 2.32
CA GLU A 47 -19.64 -1.35 2.29
C GLU A 47 -18.29 -0.82 1.81
N ARG A 48 -17.19 -1.33 2.38
CA ARG A 48 -15.83 -0.88 2.05
C ARG A 48 -15.42 -1.21 0.63
N THR A 49 -15.83 -2.36 0.11
CA THR A 49 -15.49 -2.79 -1.26
C THR A 49 -16.51 -2.35 -2.30
N ARG A 50 -17.66 -1.83 -1.85
CA ARG A 50 -18.83 -1.51 -2.68
C ARG A 50 -19.27 -2.72 -3.53
N LEU A 51 -19.24 -3.90 -2.93
CA LEU A 51 -19.68 -5.16 -3.55
C LEU A 51 -21.00 -5.61 -2.91
N TYR A 52 -21.85 -6.26 -3.71
CA TYR A 52 -23.06 -6.90 -3.17
C TYR A 52 -22.69 -7.99 -2.15
N LYS A 53 -23.44 -8.08 -1.05
CA LYS A 53 -23.20 -9.08 0.02
C LYS A 53 -23.13 -10.52 -0.50
N SER A 54 -23.95 -10.86 -1.49
CA SER A 54 -23.93 -12.19 -2.14
C SER A 54 -22.61 -12.47 -2.87
N THR A 55 -22.02 -11.44 -3.50
CA THR A 55 -20.71 -11.54 -4.15
C THR A 55 -19.61 -11.68 -3.11
N VAL A 56 -19.64 -10.86 -2.06
CA VAL A 56 -18.67 -10.92 -0.95
C VAL A 56 -18.69 -12.30 -0.29
N LEU A 57 -19.85 -12.88 0.00
CA LEU A 57 -19.96 -14.23 0.58
C LEU A 57 -19.30 -15.29 -0.30
N ARG A 58 -19.51 -15.26 -1.62
CA ARG A 58 -18.88 -16.21 -2.55
C ARG A 58 -17.36 -16.06 -2.61
N LEU A 59 -16.88 -14.81 -2.59
CA LEU A 59 -15.45 -14.52 -2.55
C LEU A 59 -14.83 -15.00 -1.22
N LEU A 60 -15.49 -14.72 -0.09
CA LEU A 60 -15.06 -15.18 1.23
C LEU A 60 -14.98 -16.70 1.31
N ALA A 61 -15.97 -17.43 0.78
CA ALA A 61 -15.93 -18.89 0.73
C ALA A 61 -14.68 -19.40 -0.02
N SER A 62 -14.30 -18.75 -1.12
CA SER A 62 -13.10 -19.11 -1.90
C SER A 62 -11.81 -18.76 -1.14
N LEU A 63 -11.78 -17.60 -0.48
CA LEU A 63 -10.63 -17.15 0.32
C LEU A 63 -10.44 -17.97 1.59
N GLU A 64 -11.53 -18.41 2.23
CA GLU A 64 -11.52 -19.32 3.37
C GLU A 64 -11.00 -20.71 2.97
N HIS A 65 -11.44 -21.22 1.83
CA HIS A 65 -10.92 -22.47 1.28
C HIS A 65 -9.39 -22.40 1.03
N ALA A 66 -8.89 -21.23 0.60
CA ALA A 66 -7.47 -20.97 0.44
C ALA A 66 -6.73 -20.59 1.74
N HIS A 67 -7.41 -20.59 2.90
CA HIS A 67 -6.90 -20.17 4.21
C HIS A 67 -6.36 -18.71 4.26
N LEU A 68 -6.78 -17.87 3.32
CA LEU A 68 -6.42 -16.44 3.28
C LEU A 68 -7.31 -15.60 4.19
N VAL A 69 -8.53 -16.07 4.46
CA VAL A 69 -9.47 -15.46 5.41
C VAL A 69 -9.98 -16.55 6.35
N VAL A 70 -10.32 -16.17 7.58
CA VAL A 70 -10.96 -17.05 8.56
C VAL A 70 -12.21 -16.36 9.10
N ARG A 71 -13.31 -17.11 9.15
CA ARG A 71 -14.54 -16.68 9.83
C ARG A 71 -14.45 -17.05 11.31
N ARG A 72 -14.60 -16.06 12.18
CA ARG A 72 -14.65 -16.21 13.64
C ARG A 72 -16.04 -16.64 14.10
N ALA A 73 -16.13 -17.12 15.33
CA ALA A 73 -17.39 -17.54 15.96
C ALA A 73 -18.43 -16.42 16.06
N ASP A 74 -17.99 -15.16 16.16
CA ASP A 74 -18.84 -13.95 16.16
C ASP A 74 -19.36 -13.58 14.76
N GLY A 75 -19.05 -14.37 13.74
CA GLY A 75 -19.43 -14.13 12.35
C GLY A 75 -18.62 -13.05 11.64
N CYS A 76 -17.59 -12.48 12.29
CA CYS A 76 -16.64 -11.59 11.66
C CYS A 76 -15.53 -12.36 10.96
N TYR A 77 -14.81 -11.67 10.07
CA TYR A 77 -13.73 -12.21 9.27
C TYR A 77 -12.40 -11.57 9.67
N VAL A 78 -11.33 -12.34 9.59
CA VAL A 78 -9.94 -11.92 9.81
C VAL A 78 -9.03 -12.52 8.74
N LEU A 79 -7.85 -11.96 8.53
CA LEU A 79 -6.83 -12.59 7.68
C LEU A 79 -6.38 -13.92 8.28
N GLY A 80 -6.26 -14.94 7.42
CA GLY A 80 -5.86 -16.30 7.79
C GLY A 80 -4.35 -16.54 7.68
N SER A 81 -3.92 -17.71 8.16
CA SER A 81 -2.52 -18.14 8.17
C SER A 81 -1.91 -18.29 6.77
N GLY A 82 -2.73 -18.45 5.72
CA GLY A 82 -2.28 -18.47 4.33
C GLY A 82 -1.53 -17.18 3.95
N VAL A 83 -1.92 -16.03 4.51
CA VAL A 83 -1.24 -14.75 4.29
C VAL A 83 0.18 -14.78 4.88
N ALA A 84 0.33 -15.29 6.11
CA ALA A 84 1.63 -15.43 6.76
C ALA A 84 2.55 -16.40 5.99
N ARG A 85 2.00 -17.50 5.48
CA ARG A 85 2.73 -18.45 4.63
C ARG A 85 3.26 -17.77 3.36
N LEU A 86 2.41 -17.01 2.65
CA LEU A 86 2.82 -16.30 1.44
C LEU A 86 3.88 -15.23 1.74
N HIS A 87 3.72 -14.50 2.84
CA HIS A 87 4.70 -13.52 3.29
C HIS A 87 6.05 -14.17 3.60
N ALA A 88 6.08 -15.32 4.28
CA ALA A 88 7.32 -16.03 4.58
C ALA A 88 8.07 -16.48 3.33
N VAL A 89 7.36 -16.90 2.28
CA VAL A 89 7.97 -17.23 0.97
C VAL A 89 8.54 -15.98 0.31
N TYR A 90 7.79 -14.87 0.32
CA TYR A 90 8.25 -13.59 -0.20
C TYR A 90 9.51 -13.10 0.52
N ALA A 91 9.52 -13.14 1.86
CA ALA A 91 10.65 -12.74 2.69
C ALA A 91 11.92 -13.55 2.37
N GLN A 92 11.79 -14.87 2.18
CA GLN A 92 12.93 -15.73 1.79
C GLN A 92 13.49 -15.38 0.41
N SER A 93 12.62 -15.03 -0.55
CA SER A 93 13.06 -14.64 -1.90
C SER A 93 13.67 -13.24 -1.96
N SER A 94 13.37 -12.39 -0.97
CA SER A 94 13.80 -10.99 -0.93
C SER A 94 15.03 -10.86 -0.05
N SER A 95 16.23 -10.91 -0.64
CA SER A 95 17.50 -10.67 0.07
C SER A 95 17.59 -9.28 0.72
N SER A 96 16.69 -8.36 0.32
CA SER A 96 16.60 -6.98 0.79
C SER A 96 16.50 -6.86 2.30
N GLU A 97 15.80 -7.75 3.02
CA GLU A 97 15.65 -7.63 4.47
C GLU A 97 17.00 -7.66 5.18
N SER A 98 17.83 -8.65 4.84
CA SER A 98 19.17 -8.84 5.42
C SER A 98 20.12 -7.67 5.14
N LEU A 99 19.89 -6.93 4.05
CA LEU A 99 20.69 -5.77 3.66
C LEU A 99 20.16 -4.47 4.28
N VAL A 100 18.83 -4.32 4.37
CA VAL A 100 18.18 -3.08 4.76
C VAL A 100 18.06 -2.95 6.27
N MET A 101 17.71 -4.02 6.98
CA MET A 101 17.47 -3.96 8.43
C MET A 101 18.70 -3.48 9.23
N PRO A 102 19.93 -3.95 8.97
CA PRO A 102 21.12 -3.45 9.67
C PRO A 102 21.31 -1.94 9.49
N VAL A 103 21.15 -1.44 8.27
CA VAL A 103 21.28 0.00 7.95
C VAL A 103 20.20 0.81 8.67
N LEU A 104 18.96 0.32 8.74
CA LEU A 104 17.91 0.99 9.51
C LEU A 104 18.26 1.07 10.99
N HIS A 105 18.77 -0.01 11.59
CA HIS A 105 19.20 -0.01 12.98
C HIS A 105 20.35 0.97 13.25
N GLU A 106 21.34 1.04 12.36
CA GLU A 106 22.45 2.01 12.45
C GLU A 106 21.94 3.46 12.39
N LEU A 107 20.99 3.75 11.49
CA LEU A 107 20.37 5.07 11.39
C LEU A 107 19.60 5.44 12.66
N VAL A 108 18.81 4.52 13.23
CA VAL A 108 18.10 4.77 14.49
C VAL A 108 19.09 4.96 15.64
N ALA A 109 20.17 4.17 15.70
CA ALA A 109 21.18 4.31 16.74
C ALA A 109 21.91 5.66 16.66
N ALA A 110 22.22 6.13 15.45
CA ALA A 110 22.93 7.39 15.23
C ALA A 110 22.03 8.63 15.42
N THR A 111 20.79 8.57 14.95
CA THR A 111 19.88 9.74 14.94
C THR A 111 18.94 9.80 16.14
N ARG A 112 18.71 8.65 16.79
CA ARG A 112 17.65 8.43 17.78
C ARG A 112 16.24 8.68 17.25
N GLU A 113 16.07 8.76 15.93
CA GLU A 113 14.78 8.92 15.26
C GLU A 113 14.36 7.63 14.57
N SER A 114 13.07 7.50 14.23
CA SER A 114 12.57 6.31 13.53
C SER A 114 13.09 6.26 12.10
N ALA A 115 13.42 5.06 11.60
CA ALA A 115 13.88 4.84 10.23
C ALA A 115 12.96 3.85 9.51
N ALA A 116 12.60 4.13 8.25
CA ALA A 116 11.68 3.30 7.48
C ALA A 116 12.11 3.18 6.01
N PHE A 117 12.06 1.95 5.49
CA PHE A 117 12.34 1.61 4.11
C PHE A 117 11.03 1.46 3.32
N HIS A 118 10.92 2.23 2.24
CA HIS A 118 9.72 2.27 1.41
C HIS A 118 10.00 1.75 0.00
N VAL A 119 9.08 0.98 -0.54
CA VAL A 119 9.13 0.51 -1.93
C VAL A 119 7.96 1.13 -2.70
N ARG A 120 8.26 1.66 -3.90
CA ARG A 120 7.24 2.25 -4.77
C ARG A 120 6.40 1.16 -5.43
N GLN A 121 5.09 1.36 -5.44
CA GLN A 121 4.10 0.53 -6.14
C GLN A 121 3.15 1.44 -6.91
N GLY A 122 3.48 1.71 -8.17
CA GLY A 122 2.72 2.63 -9.03
C GLY A 122 2.69 4.07 -8.46
N SER A 123 1.49 4.53 -8.10
CA SER A 123 1.20 5.84 -7.47
C SER A 123 1.20 5.79 -5.93
N ARG A 124 1.51 4.63 -5.35
CA ARG A 124 1.57 4.41 -3.90
C ARG A 124 2.96 3.91 -3.50
N ARG A 125 3.20 3.83 -2.20
CA ARG A 125 4.39 3.21 -1.61
C ARG A 125 3.98 2.33 -0.44
N ILE A 126 4.69 1.22 -0.25
CA ILE A 126 4.55 0.38 0.94
C ILE A 126 5.72 0.65 1.87
N CYS A 127 5.45 0.85 3.16
CA CYS A 127 6.48 0.81 4.19
C CYS A 127 6.84 -0.66 4.42
N LEU A 128 7.93 -1.14 3.82
CA LEU A 128 8.28 -2.55 3.85
C LEU A 128 8.96 -2.93 5.17
N TYR A 129 9.90 -2.10 5.62
CA TYR A 129 10.63 -2.28 6.87
C TYR A 129 10.67 -0.98 7.67
N ARG A 130 10.64 -1.09 9.01
CA ARG A 130 10.70 0.04 9.92
C ARG A 130 11.38 -0.36 11.23
N VAL A 131 12.19 0.54 11.76
CA VAL A 131 12.75 0.47 13.11
C VAL A 131 12.27 1.72 13.85
N ASP A 132 11.59 1.53 14.97
CA ASP A 132 11.04 2.62 15.77
C ASP A 132 12.12 3.31 16.61
N SER A 133 11.91 4.61 16.85
CA SER A 133 12.75 5.40 17.75
C SER A 133 12.67 4.85 19.19
N PRO A 134 13.78 4.88 19.95
CA PRO A 134 13.75 4.62 21.39
C PRO A 134 13.06 5.73 22.20
N GLN A 135 12.70 6.86 21.58
CA GLN A 135 11.98 7.96 22.24
C GLN A 135 10.46 7.73 22.16
N PRO A 136 9.67 8.25 23.12
CA PRO A 136 8.21 8.18 23.09
C PRO A 136 7.60 9.17 22.08
N VAL A 137 8.08 9.13 20.84
CA VAL A 137 7.53 9.89 19.71
C VAL A 137 6.55 8.98 18.97
N ARG A 138 5.28 9.40 18.93
CA ARG A 138 4.23 8.74 18.12
C ARG A 138 4.42 9.11 16.66
N ASP A 139 5.19 8.33 15.94
CA ASP A 139 5.03 8.24 14.50
C ASP A 139 4.13 7.04 14.16
N HIS A 140 3.13 7.28 13.32
CA HIS A 140 1.98 6.39 13.14
C HIS A 140 2.16 5.35 12.03
N ILE A 141 3.18 5.50 11.17
CA ILE A 141 3.34 4.65 9.98
C ILE A 141 3.87 3.27 10.38
N ARG A 142 3.18 2.19 10.05
CA ARG A 142 3.63 0.83 10.38
C ARG A 142 4.22 0.10 9.17
N ALA A 143 5.05 -0.90 9.42
CA ALA A 143 5.44 -1.84 8.38
C ALA A 143 4.17 -2.51 7.79
N GLY A 144 4.16 -2.74 6.48
CA GLY A 144 3.01 -3.18 5.70
C GLY A 144 2.00 -2.09 5.34
N GLU A 145 2.17 -0.86 5.82
CA GLU A 145 1.22 0.22 5.53
C GLU A 145 1.43 0.80 4.13
N LEU A 146 0.31 1.02 3.42
CA LEU A 146 0.28 1.54 2.07
C LEU A 146 -0.01 3.04 2.10
N LEU A 147 0.92 3.86 1.62
CA LEU A 147 0.82 5.31 1.66
C LEU A 147 0.79 5.91 0.24
N PRO A 148 0.12 7.06 0.04
CA PRO A 148 0.22 7.80 -1.21
C PRO A 148 1.65 8.26 -1.49
N LEU A 149 2.06 8.26 -2.76
CA LEU A 149 3.40 8.70 -3.18
C LEU A 149 3.52 10.24 -3.26
N ASP A 150 2.40 10.95 -3.36
CA ASP A 150 2.31 12.41 -3.37
C ASP A 150 2.37 13.04 -1.96
N ARG A 151 2.35 12.20 -0.91
CA ARG A 151 2.37 12.66 0.49
C ARG A 151 3.56 12.13 1.28
N GLY A 152 4.09 12.99 2.15
CA GLY A 152 5.21 12.71 3.04
C GLY A 152 6.58 12.73 2.35
N THR A 153 7.64 12.85 3.15
CA THR A 153 9.03 12.97 2.68
C THR A 153 9.48 11.76 1.85
N GLY A 154 9.21 10.54 2.32
CA GLY A 154 9.58 9.33 1.57
C GLY A 154 8.80 9.14 0.26
N GLY A 155 7.65 9.80 0.08
CA GLY A 155 6.92 9.81 -1.19
C GLY A 155 7.65 10.68 -2.22
N ARG A 156 8.08 11.88 -1.81
CA ARG A 156 8.81 12.83 -2.65
C ARG A 156 10.17 12.31 -3.14
N VAL A 157 10.86 11.50 -2.33
CA VAL A 157 12.13 10.87 -2.71
C VAL A 157 11.94 9.73 -3.71
N LEU A 158 10.81 9.01 -3.63
CA LEU A 158 10.48 7.89 -4.52
C LEU A 158 9.73 8.32 -5.79
N GLN A 159 9.31 9.58 -5.88
CA GLN A 159 8.86 10.14 -7.14
C GLN A 159 10.02 10.04 -8.14
N PRO A 160 9.74 9.77 -9.43
CA PRO A 160 10.78 9.92 -10.44
C PRO A 160 11.29 11.35 -10.29
N THR A 161 12.54 11.50 -9.86
CA THR A 161 13.22 12.78 -9.99
C THR A 161 13.13 13.08 -11.48
N ALA A 162 12.41 14.14 -11.84
CA ALA A 162 12.64 14.74 -13.13
C ALA A 162 14.14 15.01 -13.14
N THR A 163 14.89 14.21 -13.90
CA THR A 163 16.31 14.43 -14.12
C THR A 163 16.47 15.92 -14.31
N ARG A 164 17.11 16.60 -13.35
CA ARG A 164 17.52 18.00 -13.54
C ARG A 164 18.47 17.92 -14.71
N ALA A 165 17.94 18.07 -15.93
CA ALA A 165 18.74 18.40 -17.08
C ALA A 165 19.44 19.67 -16.68
N THR A 166 20.74 19.55 -16.43
CA THR A 166 21.67 20.65 -16.22
C THR A 166 21.57 21.54 -17.45
N ARG A 167 20.62 22.49 -17.46
CA ARG A 167 20.64 23.62 -18.37
C ARG A 167 21.67 24.58 -17.80
N HIS A 168 22.93 24.30 -18.09
CA HIS A 168 23.91 25.37 -18.23
C HIS A 168 23.44 26.26 -19.39
N SER A 169 22.66 27.28 -19.07
CA SER A 169 22.60 28.48 -19.90
C SER A 169 23.38 29.55 -19.17
N VAL A 170 24.64 29.71 -19.58
CA VAL A 170 25.44 30.90 -19.36
C VAL A 170 24.63 32.07 -19.91
N ASN A 171 24.08 32.90 -19.04
CA ASN A 171 23.44 34.13 -19.45
C ASN A 171 24.50 35.24 -19.48
N THR A 172 25.24 35.32 -20.60
CA THR A 172 26.09 36.47 -20.90
C THR A 172 25.17 37.63 -21.25
N SER A 173 24.87 38.46 -20.26
CA SER A 173 24.21 39.75 -20.46
C SER A 173 25.16 40.68 -21.23
N ALA A 174 25.01 40.71 -22.55
CA ALA A 174 25.58 41.74 -23.40
C ALA A 174 24.61 42.92 -23.46
N ALA A 175 25.07 44.04 -22.91
CA ALA A 175 24.48 45.36 -23.05
C ALA A 175 24.30 45.75 -24.53
N ARG A 176 23.19 46.42 -24.86
CA ARG A 176 23.12 47.79 -25.43
C ARG A 176 21.88 48.03 -26.31
N ARG A 177 21.46 49.31 -26.28
CA ARG A 177 20.59 50.08 -27.19
C ARG A 177 19.09 49.82 -27.02
N SER A 178 18.19 50.80 -27.11
CA SER A 178 18.23 52.27 -27.23
C SER A 178 16.76 52.72 -27.30
N SER A 179 16.44 53.87 -26.73
CA SER A 179 15.41 54.84 -27.19
C SER A 179 13.95 54.38 -27.37
N ARG A 180 13.06 54.90 -26.52
CA ARG A 180 12.12 55.97 -26.89
C ARG A 180 11.64 56.72 -25.66
#